data_AF-A0A5N5DXN9-F1
#
_entry.id   AF-A0A5N5DXN9-F1
#
_cell.length_a   1.000
_cell.length_b   1.000
_cell.length_c   1.000
_cell.angle_alpha   90.00
_cell.angle_beta   90.00
_cell.angle_gamma   90.00
#
_symmetry.space_group_name_H-M   'P 1'
#
loop_
_entity.id
_entity.type
_entity.pdbx_description
1 polymer ?
#
loop_
_entity_poly.entity_id
_entity_poly.type
_entity_poly.pdbx_seq_one_letter_code
_entity_poly.pdbx_strand_id
1 'polypeptide(L)'
;GDIREDRPGTTLQVAMRVQDNSQCNVDGSIGAVSNAVVEIWHCDAGGVYSGFESGSLSANGGGGGGTPPAGGMGEPPSGAPGGGMGEPPSGAPGGMGGGMGGSGETSDGSYSAGDTEATTTDDGTYLRGAQTTDANGIAQFTTIFPGWYMGRTTHIHVKVHIDKKTVLTSQTFFDETLLDEVYSQSPYSEHTGRENNTNNASDGIYDDTGLMTVEKQSDGSYLAVINLGIDA
;
A
#
# COMPACT_ATOMS: atom_id res chain seq x y z
N GLY A 1 -2.19 -11.72 5.80
CA GLY A 1 -3.46 -11.90 5.07
C GLY A 1 -3.19 -12.06 3.59
N ASP A 2 -4.02 -12.81 2.86
CA ASP A 2 -3.93 -12.90 1.39
C ASP A 2 -4.80 -11.81 0.76
N ILE A 3 -4.18 -10.95 -0.04
CA ILE A 3 -4.82 -9.77 -0.67
C ILE A 3 -4.93 -9.92 -2.19
N ARG A 4 -4.57 -11.08 -2.76
CA ARG A 4 -4.54 -11.29 -4.22
C ARG A 4 -5.92 -11.29 -4.84
N GLU A 5 -6.93 -11.74 -4.08
CA GLU A 5 -8.24 -12.10 -4.59
C GLU A 5 -8.11 -13.04 -5.82
N ASP A 6 -8.57 -12.61 -6.99
CA ASP A 6 -8.51 -13.35 -8.25
C ASP A 6 -7.37 -12.90 -9.18
N ARG A 7 -6.50 -11.97 -8.75
CA ARG A 7 -5.49 -11.37 -9.62
C ARG A 7 -4.39 -12.37 -9.97
N PRO A 8 -4.11 -12.59 -11.27
CA PRO A 8 -3.01 -13.45 -11.69
C PRO A 8 -1.66 -12.76 -11.52
N GLY A 9 -0.64 -13.50 -11.12
CA GLY A 9 0.72 -13.01 -11.03
C GLY A 9 1.65 -13.93 -10.23
N THR A 10 2.95 -13.69 -10.35
CA THR A 10 3.98 -14.33 -9.52
C THR A 10 3.72 -14.02 -8.05
N THR A 11 3.54 -15.07 -7.23
CA THR A 11 3.23 -14.92 -5.80
C THR A 11 4.39 -14.31 -5.04
N LEU A 12 4.08 -13.34 -4.20
CA LEU A 12 5.00 -12.59 -3.36
C LEU A 12 4.49 -12.60 -1.91
N GLN A 13 5.27 -13.20 -1.01
CA GLN A 13 5.12 -13.02 0.42
C GLN A 13 5.82 -11.73 0.83
N VAL A 14 5.13 -10.86 1.56
CA VAL A 14 5.70 -9.61 2.05
C VAL A 14 5.68 -9.61 3.58
N ALA A 15 6.83 -9.39 4.20
CA ALA A 15 6.94 -9.18 5.64
C ALA A 15 7.52 -7.79 5.92
N MET A 16 6.76 -6.96 6.62
CA MET A 16 7.16 -5.61 7.02
C MET A 16 7.27 -5.57 8.53
N ARG A 17 8.45 -5.23 9.05
CA ARG A 17 8.66 -5.03 10.48
C ARG A 17 8.60 -3.55 10.83
N VAL A 18 7.70 -3.15 11.71
CA VAL A 18 7.62 -1.78 12.24
C VAL A 18 8.48 -1.65 13.50
N GLN A 19 9.32 -0.63 13.53
CA GLN A 19 10.25 -0.34 14.62
C GLN A 19 10.20 1.14 14.98
N ASP A 20 10.18 1.45 16.27
CA ASP A 20 10.34 2.80 16.80
C ASP A 20 11.83 3.13 16.93
N ASN A 21 12.29 4.08 16.12
CA ASN A 21 13.69 4.51 16.09
C ASN A 21 14.11 5.25 17.36
N SER A 22 13.15 5.81 18.11
CA SER A 22 13.42 6.48 19.39
C SER A 22 13.79 5.49 20.50
N GLN A 23 13.41 4.21 20.33
CA GLN A 23 13.63 3.12 21.28
C GLN A 23 14.77 2.18 20.86
N CYS A 24 15.74 2.70 20.11
CA CYS A 24 16.89 1.92 19.67
C CYS A 24 17.90 1.76 20.83
N ASN A 25 17.86 0.61 21.50
CA ASN A 25 18.71 0.32 22.66
C ASN A 25 20.07 -0.26 22.25
N VAL A 26 21.12 0.11 22.99
CA VAL A 26 22.50 -0.37 22.76
C VAL A 26 22.68 -1.88 22.96
N ASP A 27 21.71 -2.56 23.55
CA ASP A 27 21.70 -4.01 23.77
C ASP A 27 21.13 -4.81 22.57
N GLY A 28 20.73 -4.12 21.50
CA GLY A 28 20.16 -4.74 20.30
C GLY A 28 18.68 -5.09 20.43
N SER A 29 18.02 -4.76 21.55
CA SER A 29 16.57 -4.74 21.61
C SER A 29 16.06 -3.61 20.71
N ILE A 30 15.38 -4.01 19.65
CA ILE A 30 14.70 -3.11 18.72
C ILE A 30 13.36 -2.70 19.33
N GLY A 31 12.96 -1.44 19.15
CA GLY A 31 11.64 -0.93 19.51
C GLY A 31 10.55 -1.53 18.63
N ALA A 32 10.37 -2.84 18.64
CA ALA A 32 9.35 -3.51 17.84
C ALA A 32 7.96 -2.99 18.21
N VAL A 33 7.22 -2.48 17.22
CA VAL A 33 5.92 -1.88 17.46
C VAL A 33 4.84 -2.91 17.18
N SER A 34 4.35 -3.56 18.23
CA SER A 34 3.20 -4.46 18.16
C SER A 34 1.87 -3.68 18.08
N ASN A 35 0.84 -4.28 17.49
CA ASN A 35 -0.50 -3.70 17.33
C ASN A 35 -0.59 -2.43 16.46
N ALA A 36 0.48 -2.08 15.73
CA ALA A 36 0.38 -1.12 14.63
C ALA A 36 -0.38 -1.76 13.47
N VAL A 37 -1.16 -0.98 12.72
CA VAL A 37 -1.79 -1.44 11.48
C VAL A 37 -0.89 -1.02 10.33
N VAL A 38 -0.38 -2.00 9.59
CA VAL A 38 0.30 -1.78 8.32
C VAL A 38 -0.72 -1.97 7.22
N GLU A 39 -0.87 -0.97 6.36
CA GLU A 39 -1.73 -1.02 5.18
C GLU A 39 -0.86 -0.95 3.93
N ILE A 40 -1.16 -1.79 2.95
CA ILE A 40 -0.52 -1.77 1.64
C ILE A 40 -1.53 -1.75 0.50
N TRP A 41 -1.13 -1.14 -0.61
CA TRP A 41 -1.83 -1.26 -1.89
C TRP A 41 -0.87 -1.16 -3.07
N HIS A 42 -1.18 -1.86 -4.16
CA HIS A 42 -0.41 -1.76 -5.40
C HIS A 42 -1.25 -2.14 -6.63
N CYS A 43 -0.69 -1.90 -7.82
CA CYS A 43 -1.32 -2.30 -9.08
C CYS A 43 -1.16 -3.80 -9.34
N ASP A 44 -2.04 -4.34 -10.18
CA ASP A 44 -1.89 -5.70 -10.71
C ASP A 44 -0.72 -5.81 -11.71
N ALA A 45 -0.52 -7.02 -12.25
CA ALA A 45 0.55 -7.30 -13.22
C ALA A 45 0.48 -6.42 -14.49
N GLY A 46 -0.69 -5.91 -14.84
CA GLY A 46 -0.92 -5.02 -15.97
C GLY A 46 -0.85 -3.53 -15.62
N GLY A 47 -0.48 -3.18 -14.38
CA GLY A 47 -0.38 -1.78 -13.96
C GLY A 47 -1.73 -1.13 -13.62
N VAL A 48 -2.75 -1.93 -13.28
CA VAL A 48 -4.11 -1.44 -12.97
C VAL A 48 -4.37 -1.48 -11.47
N TYR A 49 -4.85 -0.36 -10.91
CA TYR A 49 -5.27 -0.28 -9.51
C TYR A 49 -6.76 -0.56 -9.37
N SER A 50 -7.09 -1.40 -8.39
CA SER A 50 -8.46 -1.57 -7.91
C SER A 50 -9.01 -0.23 -7.38
N GLY A 51 -10.29 0.05 -7.62
CA GLY A 51 -10.92 1.34 -7.32
C GLY A 51 -10.63 2.44 -8.35
N PHE A 52 -9.75 2.20 -9.33
CA PHE A 52 -9.34 3.17 -10.34
C PHE A 52 -9.11 2.55 -11.74
N GLU A 53 -9.78 1.44 -12.05
CA GLU A 53 -9.45 0.60 -13.20
C GLU A 53 -9.46 1.38 -14.53
N SER A 54 -10.53 2.17 -14.74
CA SER A 54 -10.68 2.97 -15.96
C SER A 54 -9.58 4.03 -16.11
N GLY A 55 -9.17 4.64 -15.00
CA GLY A 55 -8.10 5.64 -14.99
C GLY A 55 -6.73 5.02 -15.28
N SER A 56 -6.43 3.87 -14.66
CA SER A 56 -5.18 3.15 -14.90
C SER A 56 -5.05 2.67 -16.34
N LEU A 57 -6.11 2.09 -16.92
CA LEU A 57 -6.10 1.64 -18.32
C LEU A 57 -5.87 2.80 -19.29
N SER A 58 -6.48 3.97 -19.04
CA SER A 58 -6.26 5.17 -19.85
C SER A 58 -4.80 5.65 -19.77
N ALA A 59 -4.20 5.62 -18.58
CA ALA A 59 -2.81 6.03 -18.38
C ALA A 59 -1.82 5.09 -19.09
N ASN A 60 -2.07 3.77 -19.03
CA ASN A 60 -1.24 2.77 -19.71
C ASN A 60 -1.35 2.84 -21.24
N GLY A 61 -2.49 3.31 -21.77
CA GLY A 61 -2.71 3.53 -23.20
C GLY A 61 -2.04 4.77 -23.81
N GLY A 62 -1.22 5.52 -23.05
CA GLY A 62 -0.54 6.73 -23.53
C GLY A 62 -1.38 8.02 -23.45
N GLY A 63 -2.53 8.00 -22.76
CA GLY A 63 -3.28 9.20 -22.39
C GLY A 63 -2.64 9.83 -21.14
N GLY A 64 -1.87 10.89 -21.35
CA GLY A 64 -0.97 11.44 -20.32
C GLY A 64 -1.59 11.78 -18.97
N GLY A 65 -0.78 11.58 -17.92
CA GLY A 65 -0.81 12.36 -16.68
C GLY A 65 -1.90 12.00 -15.68
N GLY A 66 -1.96 10.75 -15.23
CA GLY A 66 -2.66 10.39 -13.99
C GLY A 66 -1.67 10.23 -12.86
N THR A 67 -1.62 11.16 -11.90
CA THR A 67 -1.03 10.87 -10.58
C THR A 67 -1.81 9.73 -9.93
N PRO A 68 -1.14 8.70 -9.38
CA PRO A 68 -1.83 7.65 -8.64
C PRO A 68 -2.61 8.27 -7.47
N PRO A 69 -3.78 7.73 -7.12
CA PRO A 69 -4.55 8.21 -5.99
C PRO A 69 -3.77 7.97 -4.70
N ALA A 70 -3.91 8.89 -3.72
CA ALA A 70 -3.25 8.86 -2.41
C ALA A 70 -3.80 7.77 -1.46
N GLY A 71 -4.20 6.64 -2.05
CA GLY A 71 -5.32 5.81 -1.65
C GLY A 71 -5.33 5.27 -0.23
N GLY A 72 -6.54 4.92 0.10
CA GLY A 72 -7.06 4.22 1.25
C GLY A 72 -8.51 3.90 0.88
N MET A 73 -9.04 2.88 1.53
CA MET A 73 -10.46 2.59 1.79
C MET A 73 -10.74 1.09 1.80
N GLY A 74 -11.47 0.65 2.83
CA GLY A 74 -12.24 -0.60 2.90
C GLY A 74 -12.00 -1.41 4.17
N GLU A 75 -13.06 -1.79 4.88
CA GLU A 75 -12.96 -2.61 6.11
C GLU A 75 -12.28 -3.97 5.85
N PRO A 76 -11.42 -4.45 6.78
CA PRO A 76 -10.73 -5.74 6.65
C PRO A 76 -11.70 -6.94 6.78
N PRO A 77 -11.34 -8.12 6.23
CA PRO A 77 -12.04 -9.37 6.53
C PRO A 77 -12.08 -9.64 8.04
N SER A 78 -13.22 -10.12 8.53
CA SER A 78 -13.50 -10.32 9.95
C SER A 78 -12.43 -11.19 10.66
N GLY A 79 -11.56 -10.54 11.43
CA GLY A 79 -10.54 -11.18 12.26
C GLY A 79 -9.93 -10.30 13.36
N ALA A 80 -10.23 -9.00 13.38
CA ALA A 80 -9.81 -8.10 14.46
C ALA A 80 -10.88 -8.05 15.57
N PRO A 81 -10.53 -8.13 16.86
CA PRO A 81 -11.50 -8.00 17.94
C PRO A 81 -12.00 -6.56 18.03
N GLY A 82 -13.32 -6.38 17.92
CA GLY A 82 -13.98 -5.09 18.02
C GLY A 82 -14.04 -4.53 19.45
N GLY A 83 -14.08 -3.20 19.55
CA GLY A 83 -14.38 -2.46 20.77
C GLY A 83 -14.70 -1.00 20.43
N GLY A 84 -15.91 -0.56 20.79
CA GLY A 84 -16.47 0.74 20.37
C GLY A 84 -16.40 1.88 21.40
N MET A 85 -17.22 2.88 21.09
CA MET A 85 -17.74 4.00 21.90
C MET A 85 -17.07 5.39 21.75
N GLY A 86 -17.87 6.36 21.26
CA GLY A 86 -17.97 7.71 21.82
C GLY A 86 -17.72 8.91 20.88
N GLU A 87 -18.77 9.51 20.31
CA GLU A 87 -18.87 10.97 20.04
C GLU A 87 -19.03 11.75 21.39
N PRO A 88 -19.10 13.10 21.55
CA PRO A 88 -18.93 14.34 20.71
C PRO A 88 -18.02 15.41 21.45
N PRO A 89 -18.02 16.78 21.30
CA PRO A 89 -18.85 17.73 20.50
C PRO A 89 -18.15 18.87 19.72
N SER A 90 -18.99 19.54 18.91
CA SER A 90 -18.79 20.63 17.93
C SER A 90 -18.59 22.05 18.49
N GLY A 91 -17.87 22.90 17.75
CA GLY A 91 -17.87 24.37 17.91
C GLY A 91 -17.36 25.13 16.67
N ALA A 92 -18.26 25.85 15.98
CA ALA A 92 -18.09 26.64 14.74
C ALA A 92 -17.63 28.12 15.04
N PRO A 93 -17.54 29.11 14.10
CA PRO A 93 -18.03 29.12 12.70
C PRO A 93 -17.25 29.92 11.60
N GLY A 94 -17.61 29.64 10.33
CA GLY A 94 -17.64 30.58 9.17
C GLY A 94 -17.01 30.01 7.87
N GLY A 95 -17.65 29.93 6.70
CA GLY A 95 -19.01 30.26 6.25
C GLY A 95 -19.28 29.81 4.78
N MET A 96 -20.57 29.60 4.46
CA MET A 96 -21.30 29.66 3.17
C MET A 96 -20.77 28.81 1.97
N GLY A 97 -21.52 27.90 1.34
CA GLY A 97 -22.93 27.49 1.45
C GLY A 97 -23.32 26.51 0.32
N GLY A 98 -24.44 25.79 0.51
CA GLY A 98 -25.11 24.95 -0.52
C GLY A 98 -25.44 23.54 -0.02
N GLY A 99 -26.62 23.36 0.58
CA GLY A 99 -27.01 22.13 1.28
C GLY A 99 -27.97 21.20 0.53
N MET A 100 -27.86 19.91 0.88
CA MET A 100 -28.87 18.85 1.03
C MET A 100 -28.05 17.63 1.48
N GLY A 101 -28.10 17.07 2.69
CA GLY A 101 -29.15 17.02 3.69
C GLY A 101 -29.51 15.56 3.93
N GLY A 102 -28.62 14.80 4.58
CA GLY A 102 -28.83 13.38 4.93
C GLY A 102 -27.77 12.96 5.95
N SER A 103 -28.15 13.03 7.23
CA SER A 103 -27.34 12.66 8.40
C SER A 103 -27.05 11.16 8.43
N GLY A 104 -25.77 10.82 8.37
CA GLY A 104 -25.24 9.51 8.71
C GLY A 104 -23.73 9.66 8.67
N GLU A 105 -23.07 9.51 9.81
CA GLU A 105 -21.61 9.50 9.88
C GLU A 105 -21.09 8.40 8.95
N THR A 106 -20.60 8.78 7.77
CA THR A 106 -19.91 7.84 6.89
C THR A 106 -18.50 7.71 7.46
N SER A 107 -18.24 6.61 8.15
CA SER A 107 -16.88 6.06 8.19
C SER A 107 -16.41 5.96 6.74
N ASP A 108 -15.38 6.70 6.39
CA ASP A 108 -14.85 6.87 5.03
C ASP A 108 -13.92 5.72 4.62
N GLY A 109 -13.97 4.59 5.33
CA GLY A 109 -13.09 3.46 5.06
C GLY A 109 -11.62 3.71 5.40
N SER A 110 -11.26 4.85 5.98
CA SER A 110 -9.90 5.09 6.46
C SER A 110 -9.68 4.42 7.82
N TYR A 111 -8.57 3.72 7.95
CA TYR A 111 -8.05 3.19 9.22
C TYR A 111 -7.62 4.34 10.17
N SER A 112 -7.51 5.58 9.68
CA SER A 112 -7.02 6.75 10.39
C SER A 112 -8.02 7.90 10.37
N ALA A 113 -8.07 8.64 11.47
CA ALA A 113 -8.88 9.85 11.55
C ALA A 113 -8.20 11.00 10.79
N GLY A 114 -8.91 11.56 9.80
CA GLY A 114 -8.51 12.79 9.10
C GLY A 114 -7.66 12.58 7.84
N ASP A 115 -7.46 11.35 7.41
CA ASP A 115 -6.86 11.07 6.11
C ASP A 115 -7.80 11.53 5.00
N THR A 116 -7.21 12.10 3.93
CA THR A 116 -7.97 12.46 2.74
C THR A 116 -7.90 11.32 1.76
N GLU A 117 -9.06 10.75 1.45
CA GLU A 117 -9.16 9.65 0.51
C GLU A 117 -9.69 10.09 -0.85
N ALA A 118 -9.11 9.53 -1.91
CA ALA A 118 -9.60 9.73 -3.26
C ALA A 118 -10.91 8.96 -3.45
N THR A 119 -11.89 9.57 -4.11
CA THR A 119 -13.11 8.86 -4.50
C THR A 119 -12.79 7.82 -5.57
N THR A 120 -13.12 6.57 -5.31
CA THR A 120 -12.93 5.47 -6.26
C THR A 120 -13.86 5.60 -7.46
N THR A 121 -13.44 5.07 -8.61
CA THR A 121 -14.23 5.00 -9.84
C THR A 121 -14.94 3.66 -10.03
N ASP A 122 -14.61 2.68 -9.20
CA ASP A 122 -15.19 1.33 -9.16
C ASP A 122 -15.07 0.75 -7.73
N ASP A 123 -15.64 -0.44 -7.53
CA ASP A 123 -15.73 -1.11 -6.21
C ASP A 123 -14.63 -2.17 -6.00
N GLY A 124 -13.61 -2.24 -6.87
CA GLY A 124 -12.55 -3.24 -6.75
C GLY A 124 -11.69 -3.04 -5.51
N THR A 125 -11.33 -4.13 -4.84
CA THR A 125 -10.49 -4.12 -3.62
C THR A 125 -9.19 -4.93 -3.72
N TYR A 126 -8.97 -5.63 -4.83
CA TYR A 126 -7.83 -6.52 -4.97
C TYR A 126 -6.50 -5.79 -4.74
N LEU A 127 -5.50 -6.52 -4.21
CA LEU A 127 -4.14 -6.02 -3.96
C LEU A 127 -4.10 -4.82 -3.01
N ARG A 128 -5.12 -4.70 -2.16
CA ARG A 128 -5.20 -3.78 -1.03
C ARG A 128 -5.42 -4.59 0.24
N GLY A 129 -4.83 -4.17 1.34
CA GLY A 129 -5.17 -4.75 2.63
C GLY A 129 -4.36 -4.21 3.79
N ALA A 130 -4.86 -4.48 4.99
CA ALA A 130 -4.25 -4.07 6.24
C ALA A 130 -3.99 -5.29 7.13
N GLN A 131 -2.87 -5.28 7.86
CA GLN A 131 -2.48 -6.31 8.80
C GLN A 131 -1.92 -5.67 10.07
N THR A 132 -2.35 -6.20 11.21
CA THR A 132 -1.82 -5.78 12.51
C THR A 132 -0.47 -6.45 12.75
N THR A 133 0.50 -5.68 13.24
CA THR A 133 1.82 -6.20 13.60
C THR A 133 1.75 -7.11 14.82
N ASP A 134 2.50 -8.21 14.78
CA ASP A 134 2.64 -9.13 15.91
C ASP A 134 3.56 -8.58 17.03
N ALA A 135 3.88 -9.41 18.03
CA ALA A 135 4.77 -9.04 19.13
C ALA A 135 6.22 -8.72 18.69
N ASN A 136 6.62 -9.13 17.48
CA ASN A 136 7.91 -8.81 16.88
C ASN A 136 7.84 -7.59 15.95
N GLY A 137 6.69 -6.90 15.92
CA GLY A 137 6.42 -5.77 15.04
C GLY A 137 6.17 -6.17 13.58
N ILE A 138 5.87 -7.44 13.27
CA ILE A 138 5.80 -7.93 11.89
C ILE A 138 4.36 -7.99 11.41
N ALA A 139 4.08 -7.36 10.27
CA ALA A 139 2.89 -7.53 9.46
C ALA A 139 3.22 -8.37 8.22
N GLN A 140 2.36 -9.34 7.87
CA GLN A 140 2.60 -10.29 6.78
C GLN A 140 1.46 -10.30 5.76
N PHE A 141 1.82 -10.25 4.47
CA PHE A 141 0.89 -10.28 3.35
C PHE A 141 1.27 -11.38 2.36
N THR A 142 0.26 -12.00 1.78
CA THR A 142 0.38 -12.80 0.55
C THR A 142 -0.21 -11.98 -0.57
N THR A 143 0.60 -11.65 -1.57
CA THR A 143 0.22 -10.85 -2.74
C THR A 143 0.87 -11.38 -4.02
N ILE A 144 0.82 -10.63 -5.12
CA ILE A 144 1.63 -10.84 -6.32
C ILE A 144 2.67 -9.72 -6.45
N PHE A 145 3.73 -9.93 -7.26
CA PHE A 145 4.55 -8.79 -7.67
C PHE A 145 3.69 -7.72 -8.35
N PRO A 146 3.87 -6.43 -8.00
CA PRO A 146 3.21 -5.35 -8.73
C PRO A 146 3.69 -5.30 -10.18
N GLY A 147 2.79 -4.95 -11.09
CA GLY A 147 3.15 -4.51 -12.44
C GLY A 147 3.73 -3.10 -12.42
N TRP A 148 3.83 -2.53 -13.62
CA TRP A 148 4.32 -1.16 -13.82
C TRP A 148 3.24 -0.33 -14.52
N TYR A 149 3.28 0.99 -14.33
CA TYR A 149 2.49 1.96 -15.09
C TYR A 149 3.37 3.16 -15.45
N MET A 150 2.96 3.90 -16.49
CA MET A 150 3.78 4.96 -17.07
C MET A 150 4.13 6.06 -16.05
N GLY A 151 5.41 6.43 -16.01
CA GLY A 151 5.93 7.57 -15.25
C GLY A 151 6.41 7.25 -13.84
N ARG A 152 6.31 6.00 -13.40
CA ARG A 152 6.77 5.54 -12.07
C ARG A 152 7.50 4.20 -12.18
N THR A 153 8.49 4.00 -11.32
CA THR A 153 9.10 2.68 -11.11
C THR A 153 8.12 1.75 -10.41
N THR A 154 8.43 0.46 -10.36
CA THR A 154 7.59 -0.55 -9.70
C THR A 154 7.63 -0.39 -8.18
N HIS A 155 6.46 -0.31 -7.53
CA HIS A 155 6.37 -0.10 -6.09
C HIS A 155 5.14 -0.73 -5.44
N ILE A 156 5.21 -0.89 -4.12
CA ILE A 156 4.07 -1.11 -3.23
C ILE A 156 3.94 0.12 -2.35
N HIS A 157 2.74 0.69 -2.25
CA HIS A 157 2.49 1.74 -1.27
C HIS A 157 2.33 1.15 0.11
N VAL A 158 2.76 1.89 1.12
CA VAL A 158 2.61 1.49 2.52
C VAL A 158 2.22 2.67 3.38
N LYS A 159 1.31 2.44 4.32
CA LYS A 159 1.11 3.32 5.46
C LYS A 159 1.15 2.52 6.76
N VAL A 160 1.56 3.18 7.84
CA VAL A 160 1.56 2.61 9.20
C VAL A 160 0.72 3.47 10.10
N HIS A 161 -0.14 2.83 10.88
CA HIS A 161 -1.13 3.48 11.72
C HIS A 161 -1.01 3.01 13.16
N ILE A 162 -1.04 3.97 14.07
CA ILE A 162 -1.04 3.77 15.53
C ILE A 162 -2.15 4.65 16.08
N ASP A 163 -3.02 4.07 16.91
CA ASP A 163 -4.14 4.79 17.53
C ASP A 163 -5.00 5.60 16.53
N LYS A 164 -5.26 5.01 15.36
CA LYS A 164 -6.01 5.63 14.24
C LYS A 164 -5.35 6.91 13.71
N LYS A 165 -4.03 7.02 13.82
CA LYS A 165 -3.23 8.07 13.19
C LYS A 165 -2.22 7.45 12.28
N THR A 166 -2.08 8.01 11.09
CA THR A 166 -1.01 7.64 10.16
C THR A 166 0.30 8.25 10.65
N VAL A 167 1.22 7.38 11.04
CA VAL A 167 2.56 7.73 11.53
C VAL A 167 3.63 7.55 10.46
N LEU A 168 3.33 6.81 9.38
CA LEU A 168 4.17 6.68 8.20
C LEU A 168 3.32 6.61 6.94
N THR A 169 3.74 7.32 5.90
CA THR A 169 3.30 7.13 4.52
C THR A 169 4.54 7.01 3.66
N SER A 170 4.69 5.90 2.95
CA SER A 170 5.87 5.62 2.14
C SER A 170 5.55 4.71 0.95
N GLN A 171 6.57 4.36 0.19
CA GLN A 171 6.54 3.39 -0.90
C GLN A 171 7.77 2.50 -0.79
N THR A 172 7.62 1.24 -1.21
CA THR A 172 8.70 0.27 -1.23
C THR A 172 8.99 -0.15 -2.67
N PHE A 173 10.25 -0.42 -2.95
CA PHE A 173 10.78 -0.62 -4.30
C PHE A 173 11.48 -1.97 -4.42
N PHE A 174 11.80 -2.36 -5.66
CA PHE A 174 12.43 -3.62 -6.00
C PHE A 174 13.67 -3.40 -6.87
N ASP A 175 14.64 -4.31 -6.80
CA ASP A 175 15.83 -4.26 -7.66
C ASP A 175 15.46 -4.42 -9.15
N GLU A 176 16.09 -3.64 -10.02
CA GLU A 176 15.77 -3.65 -11.46
C GLU A 176 16.07 -4.99 -12.14
N THR A 177 17.14 -5.68 -11.72
CA THR A 177 17.50 -7.00 -12.28
C THR A 177 16.46 -8.04 -11.91
N LEU A 178 15.93 -7.95 -10.69
CA LEU A 178 14.81 -8.79 -10.25
C LEU A 178 13.54 -8.49 -11.03
N LEU A 179 13.23 -7.21 -11.27
CA LEU A 179 12.07 -6.81 -12.08
C LEU A 179 12.18 -7.35 -13.52
N ASP A 180 13.37 -7.31 -14.12
CA ASP A 180 13.62 -7.91 -15.44
C ASP A 180 13.32 -9.42 -15.45
N GLU A 181 13.71 -10.15 -14.39
CA GLU A 181 13.40 -11.58 -14.26
C GLU A 181 11.89 -11.82 -14.16
N VAL A 182 11.20 -11.12 -13.26
CA VAL A 182 9.76 -11.30 -13.03
C VAL A 182 8.96 -10.93 -14.28
N TYR A 183 9.31 -9.81 -14.92
CA TYR A 183 8.57 -9.30 -16.07
C TYR A 183 8.82 -10.05 -17.38
N SER A 184 9.83 -10.92 -17.41
CA SER A 184 10.00 -11.89 -18.50
C SER A 184 8.97 -13.03 -18.48
N GLN A 185 8.19 -13.16 -17.40
CA GLN A 185 7.25 -14.27 -17.17
C GLN A 185 5.80 -13.82 -17.35
N SER A 186 4.90 -14.75 -17.68
CA SER A 186 3.45 -14.50 -17.70
C SER A 186 2.94 -14.22 -16.27
N PRO A 187 1.95 -13.32 -16.08
CA PRO A 187 1.29 -12.52 -17.12
C PRO A 187 2.01 -11.20 -17.46
N TYR A 188 3.06 -10.84 -16.73
CA TYR A 188 3.75 -9.54 -16.87
C TYR A 188 4.32 -9.30 -18.28
N SER A 189 4.80 -10.36 -18.95
CA SER A 189 5.35 -10.26 -20.30
C SER A 189 4.32 -9.84 -21.37
N GLU A 190 3.03 -9.87 -21.04
CA GLU A 190 1.95 -9.35 -21.90
C GLU A 190 1.88 -7.81 -21.82
N HIS A 191 2.34 -7.20 -20.73
CA HIS A 191 2.40 -5.75 -20.57
C HIS A 191 3.72 -5.19 -21.13
N THR A 192 3.70 -4.90 -22.43
CA THR A 192 4.88 -4.47 -23.21
C THR A 192 5.18 -2.97 -23.10
N GLY A 193 6.42 -2.56 -23.37
CA GLY A 193 6.84 -1.16 -23.42
C GLY A 193 7.51 -0.63 -22.15
N ARG A 194 7.81 -1.50 -21.17
CA ARG A 194 8.50 -1.11 -19.92
C ARG A 194 9.82 -0.39 -20.16
N GLU A 195 10.53 -0.70 -21.23
CA GLU A 195 11.80 -0.05 -21.59
C GLU A 195 11.66 1.46 -21.83
N ASN A 196 10.44 1.95 -22.07
CA ASN A 196 10.13 3.37 -22.20
C ASN A 196 9.60 3.97 -20.88
N ASN A 197 9.49 3.18 -19.82
CA ASN A 197 9.01 3.61 -18.51
C ASN A 197 10.15 4.14 -17.64
N THR A 198 9.76 4.82 -16.56
CA THR A 198 10.64 5.23 -15.47
C THR A 198 11.15 4.02 -14.69
N ASN A 199 12.46 3.98 -14.44
CA ASN A 199 13.12 3.01 -13.56
C ASN A 199 13.47 3.66 -12.21
N ASN A 200 13.96 2.88 -11.24
CA ASN A 200 14.36 3.38 -9.92
C ASN A 200 15.27 4.61 -9.99
N ALA A 201 16.29 4.59 -10.85
CA ALA A 201 17.25 5.69 -10.97
C ALA A 201 16.67 6.99 -11.56
N SER A 202 15.49 6.92 -12.19
CA SER A 202 14.82 8.06 -12.84
C SER A 202 13.47 8.43 -12.21
N ASP A 203 12.99 7.66 -11.24
CA ASP A 203 11.77 7.99 -10.49
C ASP A 203 12.07 9.03 -9.42
N GLY A 204 11.40 10.19 -9.49
CA GLY A 204 11.58 11.27 -8.52
C GLY A 204 11.07 10.97 -7.10
N ILE A 205 10.37 9.83 -6.90
CA ILE A 205 9.90 9.37 -5.59
C ILE A 205 10.74 8.16 -5.09
N TYR A 206 11.58 7.57 -5.94
CA TYR A 206 12.44 6.47 -5.50
C TYR A 206 13.40 6.93 -4.40
N ASP A 207 13.50 6.11 -3.36
CA ASP A 207 14.45 6.25 -2.26
C ASP A 207 14.98 4.85 -1.92
N ASP A 208 16.30 4.73 -1.74
CA ASP A 208 16.96 3.44 -1.52
C ASP A 208 16.59 2.82 -0.15
N THR A 209 16.14 3.63 0.80
CA THR A 209 15.62 3.15 2.10
C THR A 209 14.32 2.34 1.95
N GLY A 210 13.59 2.53 0.85
CA GLY A 210 12.40 1.76 0.50
C GLY A 210 12.69 0.46 -0.25
N LEU A 211 13.94 0.16 -0.60
CA LEU A 211 14.29 -1.01 -1.39
C LEU A 211 14.16 -2.30 -0.57
N MET A 212 13.25 -3.20 -1.00
CA MET A 212 13.03 -4.47 -0.32
C MET A 212 14.18 -5.46 -0.56
N THR A 213 14.53 -6.22 0.48
CA THR A 213 15.36 -7.42 0.29
C THR A 213 14.44 -8.55 -0.17
N VAL A 214 14.75 -9.17 -1.31
CA VAL A 214 13.88 -10.18 -1.92
C VAL A 214 14.63 -11.48 -2.20
N GLU A 215 14.03 -12.61 -1.85
CA GLU A 215 14.57 -13.94 -2.07
C GLU A 215 13.55 -14.84 -2.80
N LYS A 216 14.01 -15.46 -3.90
CA LYS A 216 13.22 -16.47 -4.62
C LYS A 216 13.16 -17.77 -3.82
N GLN A 217 11.95 -18.29 -3.65
CA GLN A 217 11.67 -19.52 -2.92
C GLN A 217 11.72 -20.74 -3.86
N SER A 218 11.89 -21.93 -3.28
CA SER A 218 12.00 -23.18 -4.04
C SER A 218 10.76 -23.56 -4.85
N ASP A 219 9.59 -23.02 -4.49
CA ASP A 219 8.32 -23.24 -5.18
C ASP A 219 8.06 -22.21 -6.31
N GLY A 220 9.01 -21.30 -6.55
CA GLY A 220 8.90 -20.24 -7.55
C GLY A 220 8.22 -18.97 -7.06
N SER A 221 7.71 -18.93 -5.82
CA SER A 221 7.29 -17.69 -5.16
C SER A 221 8.50 -16.87 -4.69
N TYR A 222 8.25 -15.67 -4.17
CA TYR A 222 9.30 -14.83 -3.59
C TYR A 222 8.90 -14.36 -2.19
N LEU A 223 9.90 -14.09 -1.36
CA LEU A 223 9.76 -13.43 -0.07
C LEU A 223 10.44 -12.07 -0.14
N ALA A 224 9.68 -11.00 0.06
CA ALA A 224 10.20 -9.65 0.21
C ALA A 224 10.10 -9.19 1.68
N VAL A 225 11.17 -8.61 2.18
CA VAL A 225 11.26 -8.14 3.57
C VAL A 225 11.81 -6.72 3.64
N ILE A 226 11.28 -5.94 4.60
CA ILE A 226 11.75 -4.59 4.90
C ILE A 226 11.48 -4.22 6.36
N ASN A 227 12.35 -3.41 6.96
CA ASN A 227 12.10 -2.76 8.25
C ASN A 227 11.62 -1.33 8.00
N LEU A 228 10.52 -0.94 8.63
CA LEU A 228 9.93 0.38 8.62
C LEU A 228 10.24 1.06 9.95
N GLY A 229 11.14 2.04 9.92
CA GLY A 229 11.42 2.89 11.07
C GLY A 229 10.39 4.01 11.18
N ILE A 230 9.82 4.20 12.37
CA ILE A 230 8.94 5.31 12.71
C ILE A 230 9.47 6.05 13.93
N ASP A 231 9.00 7.28 14.12
CA ASP A 231 9.25 8.09 15.31
C ASP A 231 7.91 8.30 16.03
N ALA A 232 7.54 7.36 16.93
CA ALA A 232 6.23 7.30 17.58
C ALA A 232 6.26 7.76 19.05
#